data_AF-A0A953PSD3-F1
#
_entry.id   AF-A0A953PSD3-F1
#
_cell.length_a   1.000
_cell.length_b   1.000
_cell.length_c   1.000
_cell.angle_alpha   90.00
_cell.angle_beta   90.00
_cell.angle_gamma   90.00
#
_symmetry.space_group_name_H-M   'P 1'
#
loop_
_entity.id
_entity.type
_entity.pdbx_description
1 polymer ?
#
loop_
_entity_poly.entity_id
_entity_poly.type
_entity_poly.pdbx_seq_one_letter_code
_entity_poly.pdbx_strand_id
1 'polypeptide(L)'
;MRAASLCVVPALIAVVALSACANGVPLGPSTASTQATTATTTTATTTTTATTTTPTTTTTPAAVAYTQDLAPFFATDCVPCHGARSPAASYSMTTYAGVMAAVRAGNASSPLVIVTQPGGMMSAFLTGNRTSKAAMIRTWVLNGAPQNR
;
A
#
# COMPACT_ATOMS: atom_id res chain seq x y z
N MET A 1 -26.61 -56.69 18.93
CA MET A 1 -26.47 -57.19 17.55
C MET A 1 -25.67 -56.12 16.78
N ARG A 2 -24.35 -56.02 16.98
CA ARG A 2 -23.25 -56.52 16.12
C ARG A 2 -23.43 -56.24 14.63
N ALA A 3 -22.66 -55.28 14.11
CA ALA A 3 -21.84 -55.45 12.91
C ALA A 3 -20.73 -54.38 12.90
N ALA A 4 -19.50 -54.85 13.12
CA ALA A 4 -18.27 -54.12 12.89
C ALA A 4 -17.83 -54.36 11.43
N SER A 5 -17.31 -53.33 10.76
CA SER A 5 -16.55 -53.51 9.52
C SER A 5 -15.25 -52.70 9.63
N LEU A 6 -14.18 -53.41 10.01
CA LEU A 6 -12.80 -53.06 9.68
C LEU A 6 -12.46 -53.67 8.32
N CYS A 7 -11.76 -52.92 7.46
CA CYS A 7 -10.87 -53.47 6.44
C CYS A 7 -9.83 -52.39 6.13
N VAL A 8 -8.68 -52.44 6.82
CA VAL A 8 -7.38 -52.88 6.29
C VAL A 8 -6.77 -51.92 5.27
N VAL A 9 -5.72 -51.25 5.75
CA VAL A 9 -4.72 -50.44 5.04
C VAL A 9 -3.88 -51.32 4.10
N PRO A 10 -3.32 -50.76 3.03
CA PRO A 10 -1.90 -51.02 2.79
C PRO A 10 -1.11 -49.73 2.63
N ALA A 11 -0.03 -49.67 3.41
CA ALA A 11 1.10 -48.77 3.22
C ALA A 11 1.99 -49.32 2.11
N LEU A 12 2.48 -48.47 1.21
CA LEU A 12 3.69 -48.73 0.40
C LEU A 12 4.24 -47.39 -0.11
N ILE A 13 5.27 -46.86 0.56
CA ILE A 13 6.71 -46.90 0.22
C ILE A 13 7.15 -45.73 -0.68
N ALA A 14 8.16 -45.02 -0.15
CA ALA A 14 8.84 -43.84 -0.63
C ALA A 14 9.70 -44.06 -1.88
N VAL A 15 9.92 -42.99 -2.67
CA VAL A 15 11.19 -42.76 -3.38
C VAL A 15 11.49 -41.25 -3.42
N VAL A 16 12.69 -40.93 -2.92
CA VAL A 16 13.40 -39.65 -3.02
C VAL A 16 13.97 -39.51 -4.43
N ALA A 17 13.89 -38.32 -5.04
CA ALA A 17 14.86 -37.90 -6.04
C ALA A 17 14.97 -36.36 -6.11
N LEU A 18 16.10 -35.86 -5.60
CA LEU A 18 16.66 -34.54 -5.92
C LEU A 18 17.06 -34.54 -7.41
N SER A 19 16.66 -33.51 -8.15
CA SER A 19 17.31 -33.16 -9.41
C SER A 19 17.41 -31.64 -9.53
N ALA A 20 18.50 -31.12 -8.99
CA ALA A 20 19.03 -29.82 -9.35
C ALA A 20 19.74 -29.92 -10.71
N CYS A 21 19.39 -29.02 -11.62
CA CYS A 21 20.25 -28.65 -12.75
C CYS A 21 20.22 -27.13 -12.87
N ALA A 22 21.28 -26.48 -12.39
CA ALA A 22 21.63 -25.13 -12.81
C ALA A 22 22.08 -25.16 -14.28
N ASN A 23 21.84 -24.06 -15.02
CA ASN A 23 22.78 -23.38 -15.92
C ASN A 23 22.03 -22.40 -16.83
N GLY A 24 22.37 -21.10 -16.79
CA GLY A 24 21.99 -20.19 -17.88
C GLY A 24 21.95 -18.68 -17.59
N VAL A 25 23.12 -18.06 -17.40
CA VAL A 25 23.47 -16.67 -17.81
C VAL A 25 22.71 -15.47 -17.20
N PRO A 26 23.27 -14.76 -16.20
CA PRO A 26 23.05 -13.33 -16.07
C PRO A 26 23.98 -12.57 -17.05
N LEU A 27 23.36 -11.90 -18.02
CA LEU A 27 24.01 -10.90 -18.86
C LEU A 27 24.59 -9.80 -17.95
N GLY A 28 25.85 -9.42 -18.23
CA GLY A 28 26.61 -8.46 -17.44
C GLY A 28 26.02 -7.04 -17.42
N PRO A 29 26.57 -6.14 -16.59
CA PRO A 29 26.10 -4.78 -16.47
C PRO A 29 26.46 -3.97 -17.72
N SER A 30 25.45 -3.43 -18.40
CA SER A 30 25.67 -2.34 -19.36
C SER A 30 26.11 -1.10 -18.59
N THR A 31 27.39 -0.78 -18.76
CA THR A 31 28.02 0.49 -18.42
C THR A 31 27.31 1.64 -19.14
N ALA A 32 26.55 2.45 -18.40
CA ALA A 32 26.12 3.75 -18.90
C ALA A 32 27.30 4.73 -18.80
N SER A 33 27.88 5.04 -19.96
CA SER A 33 28.91 6.05 -20.12
C SER A 33 28.34 7.46 -19.92
N THR A 34 28.94 8.18 -18.98
CA THR A 34 28.84 9.63 -18.83
C THR A 34 29.43 10.34 -20.05
N GLN A 35 28.70 11.31 -20.61
CA GLN A 35 29.36 12.47 -21.22
C GLN A 35 28.50 13.72 -21.02
N ALA A 36 29.09 14.69 -20.32
CA ALA A 36 28.60 16.04 -20.17
C ALA A 36 28.92 16.87 -21.42
N THR A 37 28.11 17.87 -21.76
CA THR A 37 28.58 19.14 -22.35
C THR A 37 27.60 20.27 -22.01
N THR A 38 28.23 21.42 -21.76
CA THR A 38 27.84 22.65 -21.06
C THR A 38 27.28 23.74 -22.00
N ALA A 39 26.44 24.64 -21.46
CA ALA A 39 26.52 26.13 -21.54
C ALA A 39 25.10 26.74 -21.40
N THR A 40 24.70 27.32 -20.25
CA THR A 40 25.02 28.65 -19.66
C THR A 40 24.33 29.83 -20.36
N THR A 41 23.46 30.56 -19.66
CA THR A 41 23.50 32.04 -19.47
C THR A 41 22.50 32.49 -18.37
N THR A 42 23.05 32.74 -17.17
CA THR A 42 22.96 33.88 -16.22
C THR A 42 21.79 34.88 -16.26
N THR A 43 21.18 35.17 -15.08
CA THR A 43 21.22 36.48 -14.38
C THR A 43 20.77 36.41 -12.90
N ALA A 44 21.68 36.87 -12.02
CA ALA A 44 21.70 37.34 -10.61
C ALA A 44 20.47 37.19 -9.68
N THR A 45 20.56 36.60 -8.48
CA THR A 45 21.22 36.96 -7.18
C THR A 45 20.29 37.72 -6.20
N THR A 46 19.90 37.02 -5.13
CA THR A 46 19.91 37.57 -3.75
C THR A 46 20.28 36.47 -2.79
N THR A 47 21.46 36.61 -2.19
CA THR A 47 21.98 35.81 -1.09
C THR A 47 21.31 36.26 0.20
N THR A 48 20.69 35.34 0.94
CA THR A 48 20.50 35.48 2.38
C THR A 48 20.82 34.13 3.01
N THR A 49 22.03 34.06 3.56
CA THR A 49 22.48 32.99 4.45
C THR A 49 21.68 33.08 5.73
N ALA A 50 20.61 32.29 5.84
CA ALA A 50 19.97 32.02 7.12
C ALA A 50 20.62 30.78 7.73
N THR A 51 21.53 31.00 8.67
CA THR A 51 21.97 29.99 9.63
C THR A 51 20.75 29.59 10.46
N THR A 52 20.04 28.55 10.01
CA THR A 52 18.95 27.97 10.79
C THR A 52 19.55 26.86 11.64
N THR A 53 19.81 27.18 12.91
CA THR A 53 19.89 26.19 13.97
C THR A 53 18.56 25.43 13.99
N THR A 54 18.54 24.23 13.39
CA THR A 54 17.38 23.34 13.43
C THR A 54 17.11 23.00 14.90
N PRO A 55 15.99 23.43 15.48
CA PRO A 55 15.55 22.83 16.72
C PRO A 55 15.18 21.39 16.38
N THR A 56 15.81 20.42 17.02
CA THR A 56 15.34 19.04 17.03
C THR A 56 14.05 19.02 17.85
N THR A 57 12.96 19.55 17.29
CA THR A 57 11.63 19.26 17.78
C THR A 57 11.40 17.78 17.50
N THR A 58 11.37 16.99 18.57
CA THR A 58 10.70 15.69 18.56
C THR A 58 9.23 15.96 18.30
N THR A 59 8.89 16.22 17.04
CA THR A 59 7.53 16.44 16.59
C THR A 59 6.87 15.07 16.63
N THR A 60 5.98 14.84 17.58
CA THR A 60 5.06 13.71 17.53
C THR A 60 4.43 13.70 16.13
N PRO A 61 4.56 12.60 15.36
CA PRO A 61 3.98 12.54 14.03
C PRO A 61 2.51 12.91 14.11
N ALA A 62 2.08 13.92 13.35
CA ALA A 62 0.69 14.35 13.34
C ALA A 62 -0.19 13.14 12.97
N ALA A 63 -1.30 12.95 13.69
CA ALA A 63 -2.21 11.84 13.43
C ALA A 63 -2.71 11.89 11.98
N VAL A 64 -2.80 10.73 11.32
CA VAL A 64 -3.34 10.63 9.96
C VAL A 64 -4.82 11.01 9.98
N ALA A 65 -5.26 11.91 9.10
CA ALA A 65 -6.63 12.38 8.96
C ALA A 65 -7.14 12.25 7.52
N TYR A 66 -8.45 12.06 7.36
CA TYR A 66 -9.05 11.83 6.04
C TYR A 66 -8.81 12.98 5.08
N THR A 67 -9.18 14.21 5.44
CA THR A 67 -9.22 15.35 4.50
C THR A 67 -7.81 15.70 4.02
N GLN A 68 -6.84 15.70 4.92
CA GLN A 68 -5.48 16.14 4.65
C GLN A 68 -4.63 15.04 3.99
N ASP A 69 -4.81 13.79 4.38
CA ASP A 69 -3.86 12.72 4.02
C ASP A 69 -4.44 11.70 3.06
N LEU A 70 -5.71 11.30 3.24
CA LEU A 70 -6.31 10.19 2.49
C LEU A 70 -7.10 10.65 1.28
N ALA A 71 -7.87 11.73 1.42
CA ALA A 71 -8.73 12.26 0.37
C ALA A 71 -8.01 12.50 -0.97
N PRO A 72 -6.77 13.05 -1.01
CA PRO A 72 -6.07 13.27 -2.28
C PRO A 72 -5.83 11.99 -3.07
N PHE A 73 -5.44 10.90 -2.40
CA PHE A 73 -5.19 9.64 -3.08
C PHE A 73 -6.43 8.75 -3.20
N PHE A 74 -7.45 8.89 -2.36
CA PHE A 74 -8.75 8.26 -2.61
C PHE A 74 -9.43 8.84 -3.85
N ALA A 75 -9.31 10.15 -4.08
CA ALA A 75 -9.78 10.79 -5.30
C ALA A 75 -9.10 10.21 -6.57
N THR A 76 -7.82 9.84 -6.46
CA THR A 76 -7.04 9.32 -7.59
C THR A 76 -7.22 7.81 -7.77
N ASP A 77 -7.18 7.04 -6.68
CA ASP A 77 -7.07 5.57 -6.72
C ASP A 77 -8.43 4.87 -6.54
N CYS A 78 -9.42 5.52 -5.92
CA CYS A 78 -10.67 4.87 -5.53
C CYS A 78 -11.90 5.45 -6.24
N VAL A 79 -12.03 6.77 -6.28
CA VAL A 79 -13.20 7.47 -6.83
C VAL A 79 -13.48 7.18 -8.32
N PRO A 80 -12.49 6.92 -9.20
CA PRO A 80 -12.79 6.57 -10.60
C PRO A 80 -13.73 5.35 -10.73
N CYS A 81 -13.66 4.40 -9.80
CA CYS A 81 -14.52 3.21 -9.77
C CYS A 81 -15.59 3.28 -8.67
N HIS A 82 -15.31 3.94 -7.54
CA HIS A 82 -16.22 4.11 -6.39
C HIS A 82 -16.80 5.54 -6.33
N GLY A 83 -17.16 6.10 -7.48
CA GLY A 83 -17.68 7.46 -7.62
C GLY A 83 -19.18 7.59 -7.33
N ALA A 84 -19.79 8.74 -7.66
CA ALA A 84 -21.22 8.98 -7.38
C ALA A 84 -22.16 8.42 -8.47
N ARG A 85 -21.73 8.42 -9.74
CA ARG A 85 -22.63 8.11 -10.89
C ARG A 85 -22.83 6.62 -11.17
N SER A 86 -21.97 5.75 -10.64
CA SER A 86 -22.09 4.27 -10.72
C SER A 86 -21.00 3.64 -9.85
N PRO A 87 -21.11 3.69 -8.51
CA PRO A 87 -20.08 3.14 -7.65
C PRO A 87 -19.99 1.62 -7.76
N ALA A 88 -18.78 1.11 -7.97
CA ALA A 88 -18.45 -0.27 -7.65
C ALA A 88 -18.82 -0.56 -6.19
N ALA A 89 -19.39 -1.75 -5.92
CA ALA A 89 -19.90 -2.16 -4.60
C ALA A 89 -21.02 -1.28 -4.00
N SER A 90 -21.72 -0.48 -4.83
CA SER A 90 -22.93 0.26 -4.45
C SER A 90 -22.73 1.36 -3.38
N TYR A 91 -21.50 1.86 -3.17
CA TYR A 91 -21.23 3.00 -2.29
C TYR A 91 -20.21 3.98 -2.87
N SER A 92 -20.39 5.26 -2.60
CA SER A 92 -19.50 6.31 -3.09
C SER A 92 -18.38 6.64 -2.09
N MET A 93 -17.16 6.83 -2.56
CA MET A 93 -16.01 7.29 -1.78
C MET A 93 -15.70 8.79 -1.99
N THR A 94 -16.63 9.54 -2.59
CA THR A 94 -16.46 10.98 -2.89
C THR A 94 -16.54 11.88 -1.65
N THR A 95 -17.04 11.36 -0.53
CA THR A 95 -17.18 12.09 0.73
C THR A 95 -16.66 11.25 1.89
N TYR A 96 -16.32 11.90 3.00
CA TYR A 96 -15.94 11.21 4.24
C TYR A 96 -17.02 10.22 4.69
N ALA A 97 -18.28 10.65 4.74
CA ALA A 97 -19.40 9.81 5.13
C ALA A 97 -19.54 8.57 4.22
N GLY A 98 -19.35 8.74 2.92
CA GLY A 98 -19.37 7.63 1.96
C GLY A 98 -18.23 6.64 2.18
N VAL A 99 -17.02 7.11 2.46
CA VAL A 99 -15.89 6.24 2.84
C VAL A 99 -16.19 5.50 4.15
N MET A 100 -16.80 6.18 5.13
CA MET A 100 -17.13 5.57 6.41
C MET A 100 -18.14 4.43 6.31
N ALA A 101 -18.91 4.32 5.22
CA ALA A 101 -19.78 3.16 4.97
C ALA A 101 -18.98 1.83 4.87
N ALA A 102 -17.70 1.89 4.50
CA ALA A 102 -16.80 0.74 4.42
C ALA A 102 -15.84 0.64 5.62
N VAL A 103 -16.00 1.49 6.65
CA VAL A 103 -15.06 1.61 7.76
C VAL A 103 -15.69 1.23 9.09
N ARG A 104 -15.01 0.35 9.82
CA ARG A 104 -15.23 0.11 11.24
C ARG A 104 -14.11 0.80 12.01
N ALA A 105 -14.36 2.00 12.51
CA ALA A 105 -13.37 2.79 13.25
C ALA A 105 -12.82 2.01 14.46
N GLY A 106 -11.51 2.11 14.68
CA GLY A 106 -10.78 1.39 15.74
C GLY A 106 -10.56 -0.11 15.48
N ASN A 107 -10.96 -0.64 14.31
CA ASN A 107 -10.93 -2.08 14.05
C ASN A 107 -10.02 -2.44 12.85
N ALA A 108 -8.98 -3.26 13.10
CA ALA A 108 -8.07 -3.73 12.05
C ALA A 108 -8.74 -4.61 10.98
N SER A 109 -9.84 -5.27 11.32
CA SER A 109 -10.69 -6.07 10.42
C SER A 109 -11.79 -5.23 9.75
N SER A 110 -11.67 -3.91 9.77
CA SER A 110 -12.51 -3.01 8.97
C SER A 110 -12.46 -3.41 7.48
N PRO A 111 -13.60 -3.45 6.76
CA PRO A 111 -13.64 -3.86 5.36
C PRO A 111 -12.63 -3.10 4.48
N LEU A 112 -12.54 -1.77 4.64
CA LEU A 112 -11.57 -0.95 3.91
C LEU A 112 -10.12 -1.36 4.17
N VAL A 113 -9.78 -1.79 5.39
CA VAL A 113 -8.44 -2.28 5.71
C VAL A 113 -8.20 -3.60 4.99
N ILE A 114 -9.10 -4.58 5.16
CA ILE A 114 -8.95 -5.93 4.60
C ILE A 114 -8.71 -5.88 3.08
N VAL A 115 -9.49 -5.06 2.35
CA VAL A 115 -9.41 -5.02 0.89
C VAL A 115 -8.19 -4.25 0.38
N THR A 116 -7.61 -3.33 1.16
CA THR A 116 -6.48 -2.48 0.73
C THR A 116 -5.11 -2.97 1.18
N GLN A 117 -5.03 -3.78 2.25
CA GLN A 117 -3.77 -4.36 2.72
C GLN A 117 -3.13 -5.29 1.66
N PRO A 118 -1.82 -5.59 1.75
CA PRO A 118 -1.16 -6.55 0.87
C PRO A 118 -1.94 -7.88 0.79
N GLY A 119 -2.22 -8.34 -0.43
CA GLY A 119 -3.04 -9.52 -0.70
C GLY A 119 -4.55 -9.27 -0.74
N GLY A 120 -5.03 -8.09 -0.33
CA GLY A 120 -6.42 -7.68 -0.48
C GLY A 120 -6.79 -7.37 -1.93
N MET A 121 -8.05 -7.59 -2.31
CA MET A 121 -8.52 -7.44 -3.69
C MET A 121 -8.30 -6.03 -4.27
N MET A 122 -8.37 -4.99 -3.43
CA MET A 122 -8.18 -3.61 -3.84
C MET A 122 -6.73 -3.11 -3.70
N SER A 123 -5.83 -3.95 -3.17
CA SER A 123 -4.43 -3.57 -2.97
C SER A 123 -3.80 -3.10 -4.29
N ALA A 124 -4.01 -3.86 -5.37
CA ALA A 124 -3.44 -3.59 -6.70
C ALA A 124 -3.85 -2.24 -7.32
N PHE A 125 -4.95 -1.63 -6.88
CA PHE A 125 -5.45 -0.36 -7.43
C PHE A 125 -4.86 0.88 -6.75
N LEU A 126 -4.20 0.72 -5.58
CA LEU A 126 -3.40 1.79 -5.00
C LEU A 126 -2.18 2.05 -5.88
N THR A 127 -2.07 3.29 -6.37
CA THR A 127 -0.98 3.72 -7.25
C THR A 127 0.24 4.16 -6.45
N GLY A 128 1.42 4.17 -7.07
CA GLY A 128 2.66 4.61 -6.41
C GLY A 128 3.07 3.71 -5.24
N ASN A 129 3.43 4.30 -4.10
CA ASN A 129 3.80 3.54 -2.90
C ASN A 129 2.57 2.94 -2.20
N ARG A 130 2.07 1.85 -2.77
CA ARG A 130 0.92 1.08 -2.29
C ARG A 130 1.04 0.64 -0.83
N THR A 131 2.21 0.14 -0.43
CA THR A 131 2.42 -0.33 0.94
C THR A 131 2.28 0.81 1.94
N SER A 132 2.82 1.99 1.62
CA SER A 132 2.68 3.19 2.46
C SER A 132 1.22 3.67 2.52
N LYS A 133 0.53 3.78 1.38
CA LYS A 133 -0.90 4.15 1.34
C LYS A 133 -1.77 3.17 2.13
N ALA A 134 -1.56 1.87 1.97
CA ALA A 134 -2.26 0.84 2.73
C ALA A 134 -1.99 0.94 4.24
N ALA A 135 -0.75 1.25 4.63
CA ALA A 135 -0.39 1.48 6.03
C ALA A 135 -1.05 2.76 6.59
N MET A 136 -1.15 3.83 5.81
CA MET A 136 -1.86 5.06 6.19
C MET A 136 -3.35 4.80 6.42
N ILE A 137 -4.00 4.05 5.52
CA ILE A 137 -5.41 3.65 5.68
C ILE A 137 -5.60 2.85 6.97
N ARG A 138 -4.76 1.84 7.21
CA ARG A 138 -4.83 1.03 8.44
C ARG A 138 -4.63 1.88 9.68
N THR A 139 -3.63 2.76 9.69
CA THR A 139 -3.33 3.65 10.82
C THR A 139 -4.50 4.59 11.11
N TRP A 140 -5.04 5.23 10.06
CA TRP A 140 -6.19 6.11 10.18
C TRP A 140 -7.43 5.39 10.73
N VAL A 141 -7.75 4.19 10.23
CA VAL A 141 -8.86 3.39 10.75
C VAL A 141 -8.66 3.04 12.21
N LEU A 142 -7.46 2.58 12.60
CA LEU A 142 -7.15 2.22 13.99
C LEU A 142 -7.22 3.41 14.94
N ASN A 143 -6.91 4.61 14.46
CA ASN A 143 -6.99 5.85 15.23
C ASN A 143 -8.40 6.47 15.29
N GLY A 144 -9.45 5.68 14.98
CA GLY A 144 -10.83 6.15 15.04
C GLY A 144 -11.32 6.86 13.79
N ALA A 145 -10.55 6.82 12.70
CA ALA A 145 -10.89 7.39 11.40
C ALA A 145 -11.24 8.90 11.44
N PRO A 146 -10.40 9.78 12.05
CA PRO A 146 -10.72 11.21 12.17
C PRO A 146 -10.84 11.87 10.79
N GLN A 147 -11.84 12.74 10.64
CA GLN A 147 -12.03 13.47 9.38
C GLN A 147 -10.95 14.52 9.19
N ASN A 148 -10.64 15.28 10.24
CA ASN A 148 -9.68 16.38 10.26
C ASN A 148 -8.74 16.21 11.48
N ARG A 149 -7.58 16.86 11.45
CA ARG A 149 -6.67 16.97 12.60
C ARG A 149 -7.12 18.07 13.56
#